data_AF-A0A6P2ACU0-F1
#
_entry.id   AF-A0A6P2ACU0-F1
#
_cell.length_a   1.000
_cell.length_b   1.000
_cell.length_c   1.000
_cell.angle_alpha   90.00
_cell.angle_beta   90.00
_cell.angle_gamma   90.00
#
_symmetry.space_group_name_H-M   'P 1'
#
loop_
_entity.id
_entity.type
_entity.pdbx_description
1 polymer ?
#
loop_
_entity_poly.entity_id
_entity_poly.type
_entity_poly.pdbx_seq_one_letter_code
_entity_poly.pdbx_strand_id
1 'polypeptide(L)'
;MRSSATGTLLSKPINPETMINNTDCQAYLLLSLVRQDPRYSHLVEIAKSDSDTTLPPESKKVQSEILGMVIADPKDFYGTAKVTQELKKEAVNTATVNTMANWFDLVSNFSFWMFLFKSPVPFLDIILSLLASSSILTICNVAGKTASNRRQENLSLSNTALGVLIALNLVKSLFSGVGIELLLNQPALNQQMAQTLIEQQVEQIETLKKLDSPQYLNTVKRCDQGRAELETMPRQHPRWDSLYQELFGSWQDRERDWSDTPIEQVPICRRVDRLEQDAYAAYETAKATLNQKLIRRSEIGNDLVFLQEQMPQVYQAKFKDRGDVSTAEIASGTDAIGMATRNFFGKLRRGEWSDVSASLFGFSLSVITSAAAIFVTYQYARRQDVLDSRDEAIALRRDRWLESRWQEIVISSFPKEDEDN
;
A
#
# COMPACT_ATOMS: atom_id res chain seq x y z
N MET A 1 21.77 13.29 38.16
CA MET A 1 22.37 14.09 39.26
C MET A 1 21.70 15.45 39.25
N ARG A 2 21.11 15.82 40.39
CA ARG A 2 20.39 17.08 40.61
C ARG A 2 21.37 18.27 40.60
N SER A 3 20.97 19.38 40.01
CA SER A 3 21.30 20.70 40.55
C SER A 3 20.05 21.58 40.47
N SER A 4 19.53 21.88 41.64
CA SER A 4 18.47 22.85 41.89
C SER A 4 19.13 24.23 41.98
N ALA A 5 18.64 25.21 41.24
CA ALA A 5 18.98 26.61 41.45
C ALA A 5 17.72 27.47 41.30
N THR A 6 16.80 27.30 42.24
CA THR A 6 15.82 28.34 42.60
C THR A 6 16.51 29.42 43.43
N GLY A 7 16.34 30.67 43.00
CA GLY A 7 16.29 31.82 43.90
C GLY A 7 17.59 32.57 44.15
N THR A 8 17.49 33.88 43.97
CA THR A 8 18.32 34.97 44.53
C THR A 8 19.33 35.59 43.57
N LEU A 9 18.86 36.50 42.71
CA LEU A 9 19.66 37.62 42.19
C LEU A 9 18.78 38.89 42.17
N LEU A 10 18.53 39.44 43.35
CA LEU A 10 18.35 40.88 43.54
C LEU A 10 19.62 41.40 44.21
N SER A 11 20.01 42.62 43.84
CA SER A 11 21.04 43.49 44.44
C SER A 11 22.51 43.24 44.12
N LYS A 12 22.88 43.18 42.84
CA LYS A 12 24.16 43.78 42.40
C LYS A 12 23.88 44.79 41.28
N PRO A 13 24.51 45.97 41.26
CA PRO A 13 24.46 46.83 40.08
C PRO A 13 25.03 46.02 38.92
N ILE A 14 24.18 45.74 37.95
CA ILE A 14 24.53 44.97 36.76
C ILE A 14 25.38 45.89 35.91
N ASN A 15 26.61 45.47 35.62
CA ASN A 15 27.49 46.20 34.72
C ASN A 15 26.82 46.25 33.34
N PRO A 16 26.53 47.43 32.77
CA PRO A 16 25.85 47.55 31.47
C PRO A 16 26.56 46.79 30.34
N GLU A 17 27.90 46.65 30.43
CA GLU A 17 28.69 45.91 29.45
C GLU A 17 28.39 44.39 29.42
N THR A 18 27.98 43.78 30.55
CA THR A 18 27.64 42.34 30.57
C THR A 18 26.21 42.05 30.12
N MET A 19 25.32 43.05 30.09
CA MET A 19 23.97 42.93 29.52
C MET A 19 23.95 42.99 27.99
N ILE A 20 24.95 43.65 27.37
CA ILE A 20 25.05 43.82 25.92
C ILE A 20 25.48 42.52 25.19
N ASN A 21 25.97 41.51 25.91
CA ASN A 21 26.49 40.27 25.30
C ASN A 21 25.66 39.01 25.57
N ASN A 22 24.51 39.12 26.27
CA ASN A 22 23.66 37.98 26.58
C ASN A 22 22.30 38.07 25.85
N THR A 23 22.17 37.35 24.74
CA THR A 23 20.99 37.33 23.86
C THR A 23 19.67 37.03 24.58
N ASP A 24 19.69 36.20 25.63
CA ASP A 24 18.48 35.86 26.40
C ASP A 24 18.01 37.03 27.28
N CYS A 25 18.97 37.78 27.84
CA CYS A 25 18.69 38.96 28.65
C CYS A 25 18.17 40.11 27.79
N GLN A 26 18.70 40.25 26.58
CA GLN A 26 18.26 41.24 25.58
C GLN A 26 16.84 40.99 25.09
N ALA A 27 16.52 39.73 24.77
CA ALA A 27 15.17 39.35 24.37
C ALA A 27 14.15 39.65 25.49
N TYR A 28 14.49 39.36 26.76
CA TYR A 28 13.62 39.63 27.90
C TYR A 28 13.41 41.13 28.16
N LEU A 29 14.46 41.95 27.98
CA LEU A 29 14.40 43.40 28.11
C LEU A 29 13.58 44.05 26.98
N LEU A 30 13.75 43.59 25.73
CA LEU A 30 12.93 44.03 24.60
C LEU A 30 11.46 43.67 24.85
N LEU A 31 11.19 42.44 25.33
CA LEU A 31 9.83 41.99 25.62
C LEU A 31 9.19 42.79 26.75
N SER A 32 9.95 43.15 27.79
CA SER A 32 9.43 43.96 28.89
C SER A 32 9.15 45.40 28.47
N LEU A 33 9.96 45.97 27.58
CA LEU A 33 9.78 47.31 27.02
C LEU A 33 8.61 47.38 26.03
N VAL A 34 8.48 46.39 25.14
CA VAL A 34 7.30 46.23 24.27
C VAL A 34 6.02 46.01 25.09
N ARG A 35 6.11 45.32 26.25
CA ARG A 35 4.99 45.15 27.20
C ARG A 35 4.55 46.44 27.89
N GLN A 36 5.44 47.41 28.04
CA GLN A 36 5.19 48.65 28.78
C GLN A 36 4.84 49.83 27.86
N ASP A 37 5.23 49.81 26.58
CA ASP A 37 4.92 50.89 25.63
C ASP A 37 3.44 50.81 25.16
N PRO A 38 2.61 51.84 25.39
CA PRO A 38 1.21 51.87 24.99
C PRO A 38 0.97 51.65 23.49
N ARG A 39 1.96 52.00 22.64
CA ARG A 39 1.87 51.86 21.18
C ARG A 39 1.83 50.40 20.72
N TYR A 40 2.36 49.49 21.52
CA TYR A 40 2.41 48.05 21.21
C TYR A 40 1.45 47.21 22.08
N SER A 41 0.57 47.85 22.84
CA SER A 41 -0.44 47.20 23.70
C SER A 41 -1.23 46.10 22.98
N HIS A 42 -1.63 46.33 21.73
CA HIS A 42 -2.32 45.35 20.90
C HIS A 42 -1.46 44.09 20.58
N LEU A 43 -0.15 44.23 20.39
CA LEU A 43 0.77 43.09 20.17
C LEU A 43 0.96 42.27 21.45
N VAL A 44 0.96 42.95 22.60
CA VAL A 44 1.07 42.33 23.92
C VAL A 44 -0.18 41.52 24.25
N GLU A 45 -1.35 42.03 23.88
CA GLU A 45 -2.64 41.34 24.06
C GLU A 45 -2.73 40.11 23.15
N ILE A 46 -2.30 40.21 21.89
CA ILE A 46 -2.17 39.07 20.97
C ILE A 46 -1.18 38.03 21.53
N ALA A 47 0.00 38.46 22.01
CA ALA A 47 0.99 37.54 22.57
C ALA A 47 0.52 36.87 23.86
N LYS A 48 -0.24 37.56 24.71
CA LYS A 48 -0.87 36.97 25.90
C LYS A 48 -1.91 35.93 25.52
N SER A 49 -2.69 36.17 24.47
CA SER A 49 -3.66 35.19 23.95
C SER A 49 -3.03 33.95 23.30
N ASP A 50 -1.80 34.06 22.77
CA ASP A 50 -1.03 32.96 22.15
C ASP A 50 -0.13 32.23 23.18
N SER A 51 0.06 32.76 24.39
CA SER A 51 1.05 32.30 25.39
C SER A 51 0.64 31.11 26.26
N ASP A 52 -0.46 30.43 25.97
CA ASP A 52 -0.88 29.23 26.72
C ASP A 52 -0.04 27.97 26.38
N THR A 53 1.04 28.12 25.62
CA THR A 53 2.05 27.07 25.41
C THR A 53 2.99 26.96 26.61
N THR A 54 2.49 26.36 27.69
CA THR A 54 3.36 25.60 28.61
C THR A 54 4.06 24.51 27.80
N LEU A 55 5.40 24.40 27.94
CA LEU A 55 6.16 23.30 27.34
C LEU A 55 5.48 21.98 27.73
N PRO A 56 4.97 21.19 26.77
CA PRO A 56 4.25 19.97 27.09
C PRO A 56 5.19 19.02 27.85
N PRO A 57 4.75 18.36 28.94
CA PRO A 57 5.50 17.28 29.56
C PRO A 57 5.97 16.26 28.51
N GLU A 58 7.10 15.58 28.71
CA GLU A 58 7.69 14.65 27.72
C GLU A 58 6.68 13.64 27.14
N SER A 59 5.70 13.19 27.94
CA SER A 59 4.60 12.33 27.48
C SER A 59 3.68 13.00 26.45
N LYS A 60 3.41 14.29 26.58
CA LYS A 60 2.66 15.09 25.59
C LYS A 60 3.49 15.38 24.34
N LYS A 61 4.82 15.45 24.45
CA LYS A 61 5.71 15.60 23.28
C LYS A 61 5.67 14.34 22.40
N VAL A 62 5.81 13.16 23.00
CA VAL A 62 5.69 11.88 22.28
C VAL A 62 4.28 11.69 21.71
N GLN A 63 3.23 12.03 22.46
CA GLN A 63 1.86 12.00 21.94
C GLN A 63 1.65 12.98 20.78
N SER A 64 2.22 14.19 20.84
CA SER A 64 2.12 15.18 19.76
C SER A 64 2.91 14.77 18.50
N GLU A 65 4.03 14.08 18.66
CA GLU A 65 4.82 13.55 17.54
C GLU A 65 4.08 12.38 16.87
N ILE A 66 3.47 11.48 17.65
CA ILE A 66 2.65 10.37 17.12
C ILE A 66 1.36 10.91 16.49
N LEU A 67 0.68 11.88 17.12
CA LEU A 67 -0.50 12.52 16.52
C LEU A 67 -0.11 13.25 15.22
N GLY A 68 1.04 13.92 15.19
CA GLY A 68 1.56 14.63 14.02
C GLY A 68 1.91 13.73 12.83
N MET A 69 2.03 12.41 13.05
CA MET A 69 2.16 11.44 11.95
C MET A 69 0.83 11.20 11.23
N VAL A 70 -0.29 11.25 11.96
CA VAL A 70 -1.63 10.94 11.44
C VAL A 70 -2.41 12.20 11.08
N ILE A 71 -2.20 13.28 11.84
CA ILE A 71 -2.87 14.57 11.72
C ILE A 71 -1.87 15.58 11.18
N ALA A 72 -2.25 16.29 10.13
CA ALA A 72 -1.41 17.33 9.57
C ALA A 72 -1.36 18.54 10.54
N ASP A 73 -0.18 18.98 10.94
CA ASP A 73 -0.02 20.17 11.78
C ASP A 73 -0.23 21.44 10.93
N PRO A 74 -1.20 22.32 11.28
CA PRO A 74 -1.38 23.60 10.60
C PRO A 74 -0.09 24.44 10.49
N LYS A 75 0.80 24.36 11.49
CA LYS A 75 2.05 25.13 11.52
C LYS A 75 3.03 24.74 10.42
N ASP A 76 2.92 23.52 9.92
CA ASP A 76 3.78 23.01 8.84
C ASP A 76 3.44 23.60 7.47
N PHE A 77 2.25 24.21 7.33
CA PHE A 77 1.79 24.75 6.05
C PHE A 77 2.30 26.17 5.78
N TYR A 78 2.79 26.93 6.76
CA TYR A 78 3.31 28.29 6.57
C TYR A 78 4.74 28.47 7.09
N GLY A 79 5.42 29.54 6.67
CA GLY A 79 6.75 29.91 7.16
C GLY A 79 6.72 30.94 8.29
N THR A 80 7.87 31.37 8.78
CA THR A 80 7.94 32.26 9.97
C THR A 80 8.15 33.74 9.66
N ALA A 81 8.40 34.12 8.40
CA ALA A 81 8.81 35.48 8.03
C ALA A 81 7.70 36.52 8.27
N LYS A 82 6.48 36.22 7.81
CA LYS A 82 5.28 37.07 7.93
C LYS A 82 4.06 36.17 8.13
N VAL A 83 3.50 36.18 9.34
CA VAL A 83 2.38 35.32 9.72
C VAL A 83 1.22 36.18 10.18
N THR A 84 0.14 36.21 9.39
CA THR A 84 -1.12 36.88 9.77
C THR A 84 -2.09 35.90 10.42
N GLN A 85 -3.12 36.42 11.10
CA GLN A 85 -4.15 35.58 11.69
C GLN A 85 -4.97 34.86 10.61
N GLU A 86 -5.20 35.52 9.47
CA GLU A 86 -5.83 34.92 8.29
C GLU A 86 -5.00 33.75 7.76
N LEU A 87 -3.67 33.90 7.69
CA LEU A 87 -2.78 32.83 7.25
C LEU A 87 -2.84 31.62 8.19
N LYS A 88 -2.85 31.84 9.51
CA LYS A 88 -3.01 30.79 10.51
C LYS A 88 -4.36 30.06 10.35
N LYS A 89 -5.46 30.80 10.19
CA LYS A 89 -6.81 30.22 9.99
C LYS A 89 -6.88 29.36 8.74
N GLU A 90 -6.29 29.83 7.66
CA GLU A 90 -6.29 29.13 6.37
C GLU A 90 -5.38 27.90 6.37
N ALA A 91 -4.29 27.95 7.15
CA ALA A 91 -3.46 26.78 7.42
C ALA A 91 -4.24 25.70 8.18
N VAL A 92 -5.04 26.09 9.19
CA VAL A 92 -5.91 25.16 9.94
C VAL A 92 -6.93 24.51 9.01
N ASN A 93 -7.58 25.28 8.12
CA ASN A 93 -8.52 24.74 7.14
C ASN A 93 -7.84 23.72 6.21
N THR A 94 -6.67 24.07 5.68
CA THR A 94 -5.89 23.20 4.78
C THR A 94 -5.45 21.91 5.47
N ALA A 95 -4.95 22.00 6.71
CA ALA A 95 -4.55 20.85 7.52
C ALA A 95 -5.74 19.95 7.87
N THR A 96 -6.91 20.55 8.17
CA THR A 96 -8.14 19.81 8.49
C THR A 96 -8.63 19.01 7.29
N VAL A 97 -8.68 19.62 6.09
CA VAL A 97 -9.10 18.92 4.86
C VAL A 97 -8.16 17.76 4.55
N ASN A 98 -6.84 17.97 4.63
CA ASN A 98 -5.85 16.89 4.44
C ASN A 98 -6.02 15.77 5.47
N THR A 99 -6.24 16.13 6.74
CA THR A 99 -6.44 15.17 7.83
C THR A 99 -7.70 14.34 7.61
N MET A 100 -8.82 14.96 7.23
CA MET A 100 -10.07 14.25 6.96
C MET A 100 -9.94 13.26 5.79
N ALA A 101 -9.30 13.68 4.69
CA ALA A 101 -9.04 12.80 3.55
C ALA A 101 -8.17 11.60 3.96
N ASN A 102 -7.09 11.85 4.70
CA ASN A 102 -6.21 10.81 5.21
C ASN A 102 -6.90 9.83 6.17
N TRP A 103 -7.78 10.32 7.05
CA TRP A 103 -8.56 9.46 7.95
C TRP A 103 -9.54 8.58 7.20
N PHE A 104 -10.23 9.13 6.20
CA PHE A 104 -11.12 8.34 5.37
C PHE A 104 -10.35 7.22 4.66
N ASP A 105 -9.23 7.55 4.03
CA ASP A 105 -8.36 6.57 3.38
C ASP A 105 -7.83 5.52 4.34
N LEU A 106 -7.48 5.90 5.58
CA LEU A 106 -7.03 4.94 6.60
C LEU A 106 -8.13 3.93 6.90
N VAL A 107 -9.35 4.38 7.14
CA VAL A 107 -10.49 3.50 7.45
C VAL A 107 -10.82 2.60 6.26
N SER A 108 -10.87 3.15 5.05
CA SER A 108 -11.25 2.37 3.88
C SER A 108 -10.17 1.39 3.42
N ASN A 109 -8.89 1.74 3.60
CA ASN A 109 -7.76 0.89 3.20
C ASN A 109 -7.38 -0.11 4.29
N PHE A 110 -7.88 0.04 5.52
CA PHE A 110 -7.53 -0.84 6.63
C PHE A 110 -7.77 -2.31 6.30
N SER A 111 -8.92 -2.65 5.73
CA SER A 111 -9.23 -4.01 5.31
C SER A 111 -8.26 -4.53 4.26
N PHE A 112 -7.84 -3.71 3.31
CA PHE A 112 -6.83 -4.11 2.32
C PHE A 112 -5.53 -4.53 3.01
N TRP A 113 -5.02 -3.73 3.95
CA TRP A 113 -3.80 -4.05 4.69
C TRP A 113 -3.96 -5.27 5.59
N MET A 114 -5.11 -5.43 6.24
CA MET A 114 -5.43 -6.59 7.08
C MET A 114 -5.34 -7.89 6.28
N PHE A 115 -5.88 -7.90 5.06
CA PHE A 115 -5.76 -9.05 4.18
C PHE A 115 -4.33 -9.23 3.67
N LEU A 116 -3.62 -8.13 3.33
CA LEU A 116 -2.24 -8.23 2.83
C LEU A 116 -1.28 -8.83 3.87
N PHE A 117 -1.42 -8.44 5.13
CA PHE A 117 -0.58 -8.90 6.25
C PHE A 117 -1.22 -10.04 7.05
N LYS A 118 -2.19 -10.75 6.46
CA LYS A 118 -2.85 -11.89 7.11
C LYS A 118 -1.80 -12.84 7.68
N SER A 119 -1.85 -13.03 8.99
CA SER A 119 -0.83 -13.73 9.76
C SER A 119 -1.45 -14.81 10.64
N PRO A 120 -0.78 -15.95 10.88
CA PRO A 120 -1.22 -16.94 11.86
C PRO A 120 -1.08 -16.46 13.31
N VAL A 121 -0.26 -15.43 13.56
CA VAL A 121 -0.06 -14.86 14.91
C VAL A 121 -1.22 -13.91 15.23
N PRO A 122 -1.98 -14.14 16.33
CA PRO A 122 -3.08 -13.25 16.71
C PRO A 122 -2.64 -11.79 16.82
N PHE A 123 -3.46 -10.87 16.29
CA PHE A 123 -3.27 -9.41 16.31
C PHE A 123 -2.06 -8.88 15.52
N LEU A 124 -1.16 -9.72 15.00
CA LEU A 124 0.00 -9.24 14.24
C LEU A 124 -0.41 -8.59 12.92
N ASP A 125 -1.44 -9.12 12.26
CA ASP A 125 -2.08 -8.54 11.08
C ASP A 125 -2.61 -7.13 11.36
N ILE A 126 -3.27 -6.91 12.48
CA ILE A 126 -3.76 -5.59 12.91
C ILE A 126 -2.61 -4.62 13.12
N ILE A 127 -1.56 -5.03 13.84
CA ILE A 127 -0.40 -4.17 14.12
C ILE A 127 0.29 -3.77 12.81
N LEU A 128 0.58 -4.74 11.93
CA LEU A 128 1.21 -4.47 10.64
C LEU A 128 0.35 -3.58 9.75
N SER A 129 -0.98 -3.77 9.79
CA SER A 129 -1.92 -2.95 9.04
C SER A 129 -1.97 -1.51 9.51
N LEU A 130 -1.97 -1.28 10.82
CA LEU A 130 -1.88 0.05 11.42
C LEU A 130 -0.54 0.71 11.09
N LEU A 131 0.57 -0.03 11.17
CA LEU A 131 1.89 0.50 10.83
C LEU A 131 1.98 0.90 9.36
N ALA A 132 1.51 0.05 8.44
CA ALA A 132 1.51 0.36 7.01
C ALA A 132 0.60 1.55 6.69
N SER A 133 -0.63 1.55 7.22
CA SER A 133 -1.56 2.66 7.03
C SER A 133 -0.98 3.98 7.55
N SER A 134 -0.44 3.97 8.78
CA SER A 134 0.17 5.15 9.40
C SER A 134 1.39 5.63 8.63
N SER A 135 2.24 4.71 8.13
CA SER A 135 3.42 5.06 7.34
C SER A 135 3.03 5.80 6.06
N ILE A 136 1.99 5.35 5.37
CA ILE A 136 1.51 6.02 4.15
C ILE A 136 0.91 7.38 4.49
N LEU A 137 0.18 7.51 5.61
CA LEU A 137 -0.31 8.81 6.07
C LEU A 137 0.84 9.78 6.36
N THR A 138 1.87 9.34 7.08
CA THR A 138 3.07 10.15 7.35
C THR A 138 3.70 10.63 6.06
N ILE A 139 3.87 9.75 5.07
CA ILE A 139 4.43 10.13 3.77
C ILE A 139 3.52 11.14 3.06
N CYS A 140 2.20 11.00 3.14
CA CYS A 140 1.27 11.96 2.56
C CYS A 140 1.30 13.33 3.27
N ASN A 141 1.41 13.35 4.59
CA ASN A 141 1.55 14.59 5.37
C ASN A 141 2.88 15.28 5.03
N VAL A 142 3.98 14.54 4.94
CA VAL A 142 5.29 15.06 4.52
C VAL A 142 5.26 15.57 3.08
N ALA A 143 4.63 14.84 2.17
CA ALA A 143 4.46 15.26 0.78
C ALA A 143 3.58 16.51 0.68
N GLY A 144 2.48 16.59 1.43
CA GLY A 144 1.60 17.75 1.51
C GLY A 144 2.30 18.99 2.06
N LYS A 145 3.05 18.83 3.16
CA LYS A 145 3.92 19.87 3.73
C LYS A 145 4.94 20.36 2.70
N THR A 146 5.67 19.44 2.08
CA THR A 146 6.73 19.77 1.10
C THR A 146 6.15 20.41 -0.16
N ALA A 147 5.00 19.93 -0.64
CA ALA A 147 4.26 20.53 -1.73
C ALA A 147 3.82 21.95 -1.38
N SER A 148 3.34 22.17 -0.14
CA SER A 148 2.96 23.48 0.35
C SER A 148 4.14 24.44 0.48
N ASN A 149 5.37 23.93 0.70
CA ASN A 149 6.60 24.70 0.86
C ASN A 149 7.16 25.23 -0.47
N ARG A 150 6.30 25.90 -1.24
CA ARG A 150 6.66 26.52 -2.51
C ARG A 150 7.49 27.78 -2.25
N ARG A 151 8.73 27.79 -2.73
CA ARG A 151 9.63 28.96 -2.80
C ARG A 151 10.30 28.99 -4.17
N GLN A 152 10.74 30.16 -4.64
CA GLN A 152 11.41 30.28 -5.96
C GLN A 152 12.59 29.31 -6.12
N GLU A 153 13.38 29.12 -5.07
CA GLU A 153 14.55 28.23 -5.07
C GLU A 153 14.18 26.74 -4.99
N ASN A 154 13.02 26.40 -4.41
CA ASN A 154 12.58 25.02 -4.15
C ASN A 154 11.36 24.59 -4.98
N LEU A 155 11.10 25.25 -6.11
CA LEU A 155 9.94 24.96 -6.97
C LEU A 155 9.93 23.50 -7.47
N SER A 156 11.07 22.97 -7.86
CA SER A 156 11.20 21.59 -8.35
C SER A 156 10.84 20.56 -7.28
N LEU A 157 11.30 20.78 -6.05
CA LEU A 157 11.01 19.90 -4.91
C LEU A 157 9.52 19.95 -4.53
N SER A 158 8.93 21.14 -4.49
CA SER A 158 7.50 21.33 -4.22
C SER A 158 6.63 20.65 -5.28
N ASN A 159 6.97 20.78 -6.57
CA ASN A 159 6.25 20.11 -7.66
C ASN A 159 6.43 18.58 -7.61
N THR A 160 7.63 18.08 -7.30
CA THR A 160 7.89 16.65 -7.12
C THR A 160 7.06 16.08 -5.96
N ALA A 161 7.04 16.77 -4.83
CA ALA A 161 6.24 16.38 -3.67
C ALA A 161 4.74 16.38 -3.96
N LEU A 162 4.25 17.33 -4.77
CA LEU A 162 2.86 17.33 -5.25
C LEU A 162 2.59 16.10 -6.15
N GLY A 163 3.52 15.75 -7.03
CA GLY A 163 3.44 14.53 -7.84
C GLY A 163 3.36 13.26 -7.00
N VAL A 164 4.19 13.15 -5.96
CA VAL A 164 4.14 12.05 -4.98
C VAL A 164 2.80 12.03 -4.24
N LEU A 165 2.29 13.18 -3.80
CA LEU A 165 1.00 13.29 -3.14
C LEU A 165 -0.13 12.78 -4.04
N ILE A 166 -0.16 13.20 -5.31
CA ILE A 166 -1.15 12.73 -6.29
C ILE A 166 -1.06 11.21 -6.47
N ALA A 167 0.14 10.68 -6.71
CA ALA A 167 0.35 9.25 -6.93
C ALA A 167 -0.09 8.41 -5.72
N LEU A 168 0.24 8.84 -4.50
CA LEU A 168 -0.15 8.13 -3.27
C LEU A 168 -1.67 8.15 -3.07
N ASN A 169 -2.33 9.29 -3.31
CA ASN A 169 -3.78 9.38 -3.21
C ASN A 169 -4.47 8.47 -4.24
N LEU A 170 -3.98 8.38 -5.48
CA LEU A 170 -4.52 7.44 -6.47
C LEU A 170 -4.41 5.99 -6.00
N VAL A 171 -3.25 5.59 -5.49
CA VAL A 171 -3.04 4.24 -4.96
C VAL A 171 -3.95 3.95 -3.77
N LYS A 172 -4.08 4.89 -2.83
CA LYS A 172 -4.99 4.78 -1.68
C LYS A 172 -6.43 4.63 -2.13
N SER A 173 -6.90 5.42 -3.11
CA SER A 173 -8.26 5.28 -3.62
C SER A 173 -8.50 3.90 -4.22
N LEU A 174 -7.55 3.35 -4.99
CA LEU A 174 -7.66 1.98 -5.50
C LEU A 174 -7.79 0.96 -4.36
N PHE A 175 -6.97 1.09 -3.32
CA PHE A 175 -7.04 0.22 -2.13
C PHE A 175 -8.35 0.38 -1.36
N SER A 176 -8.99 1.55 -1.40
CA SER A 176 -10.26 1.83 -0.74
C SER A 176 -11.39 0.99 -1.35
N GLY A 177 -11.49 1.00 -2.69
CA GLY A 177 -12.45 0.18 -3.41
C GLY A 177 -12.25 -1.31 -3.16
N VAL A 178 -11.01 -1.79 -3.30
CA VAL A 178 -10.67 -3.21 -3.07
C VAL A 178 -10.84 -3.60 -1.60
N GLY A 179 -10.49 -2.74 -0.65
CA GLY A 179 -10.59 -2.97 0.79
C GLY A 179 -12.04 -3.10 1.24
N ILE A 180 -12.93 -2.27 0.73
CA ILE A 180 -14.37 -2.36 1.01
C ILE A 180 -14.98 -3.60 0.35
N GLU A 181 -14.54 -3.93 -0.87
CA GLU A 181 -14.96 -5.17 -1.54
C GLU A 181 -14.56 -6.41 -0.72
N LEU A 182 -13.33 -6.45 -0.19
CA LEU A 182 -12.84 -7.49 0.71
C LEU A 182 -13.61 -7.57 2.03
N LEU A 183 -14.15 -6.45 2.50
CA LEU A 183 -14.88 -6.42 3.77
C LEU A 183 -16.33 -6.87 3.59
N LEU A 184 -16.99 -6.41 2.54
CA LEU A 184 -18.44 -6.55 2.40
C LEU A 184 -18.86 -7.70 1.47
N ASN A 185 -17.99 -8.16 0.57
CA ASN A 185 -18.36 -9.14 -0.46
C ASN A 185 -17.66 -10.50 -0.33
N GLN A 186 -17.14 -10.84 0.85
CA GLN A 186 -16.42 -12.10 1.09
C GLN A 186 -17.15 -13.34 0.60
N PRO A 187 -18.47 -13.53 0.82
CA PRO A 187 -19.17 -14.71 0.33
C PRO A 187 -19.11 -14.86 -1.19
N ALA A 188 -19.28 -13.76 -1.93
CA ALA A 188 -19.19 -13.79 -3.39
C ALA A 188 -17.75 -14.04 -3.86
N LEU A 189 -16.75 -13.46 -3.18
CA LEU A 189 -15.34 -13.70 -3.49
C LEU A 189 -14.95 -15.16 -3.25
N ASN A 190 -15.42 -15.76 -2.16
CA ASN A 190 -15.21 -17.17 -1.85
C ASN A 190 -15.86 -18.07 -2.90
N GLN A 191 -17.11 -17.80 -3.26
CA GLN A 191 -17.83 -18.54 -4.29
C GLN A 191 -17.12 -18.45 -5.64
N GLN A 192 -16.66 -17.26 -6.03
CA GLN A 192 -15.93 -17.06 -7.29
C GLN A 192 -14.58 -17.76 -7.31
N MET A 193 -13.86 -17.76 -6.18
CA MET A 193 -12.63 -18.55 -6.02
C MET A 193 -12.92 -20.05 -6.12
N ALA A 194 -13.99 -20.52 -5.48
CA ALA A 194 -14.41 -21.91 -5.55
C ALA A 194 -14.69 -22.32 -6.99
N GLN A 195 -15.49 -21.52 -7.72
CA GLN A 195 -15.77 -21.75 -9.14
C GLN A 195 -14.49 -21.80 -9.98
N THR A 196 -13.56 -20.85 -9.77
CA THR A 196 -12.28 -20.82 -10.50
C THR A 196 -11.46 -22.09 -10.26
N LEU A 197 -11.44 -22.60 -9.02
CA LEU A 197 -10.73 -23.84 -8.70
C LEU A 197 -11.37 -25.06 -9.36
N ILE A 198 -12.71 -25.11 -9.43
CA ILE A 198 -13.42 -26.18 -10.15
C ILE A 198 -13.10 -26.14 -11.64
N GLU A 199 -13.13 -24.95 -12.24
CA GLU A 199 -12.78 -24.76 -13.66
C GLU A 199 -11.33 -25.17 -13.94
N GLN A 200 -10.39 -24.85 -13.04
CA GLN A 200 -9.00 -25.32 -13.14
C GLN A 200 -8.89 -26.84 -13.07
N GLN A 201 -9.69 -27.53 -12.26
CA GLN A 201 -9.71 -29.00 -12.23
C GLN A 201 -10.22 -29.57 -13.56
N VAL A 202 -11.24 -28.97 -14.16
CA VAL A 202 -11.73 -29.36 -15.50
C VAL A 202 -10.61 -29.18 -16.55
N GLU A 203 -9.95 -28.02 -16.55
CA GLU A 203 -8.87 -27.73 -17.49
C GLU A 203 -7.68 -28.68 -17.31
N GLN A 204 -7.27 -28.97 -16.07
CA GLN A 204 -6.20 -29.93 -15.77
C GLN A 204 -6.51 -31.33 -16.34
N ILE A 205 -7.75 -31.81 -16.24
CA ILE A 205 -8.12 -33.09 -16.85
C ILE A 205 -8.06 -33.01 -18.38
N GLU A 206 -8.52 -31.91 -18.99
CA GLU A 206 -8.39 -31.73 -20.44
C GLU A 206 -6.92 -31.67 -20.91
N THR A 207 -5.97 -31.27 -20.05
CA THR A 207 -4.55 -31.40 -20.39
C THR A 207 -4.04 -32.84 -20.43
N LEU A 208 -4.63 -33.78 -19.70
CA LEU A 208 -4.25 -35.21 -19.76
C LEU A 208 -4.49 -35.83 -21.14
N LYS A 209 -5.40 -35.23 -21.93
CA LYS A 209 -5.64 -35.63 -23.31
C LYS A 209 -4.47 -35.26 -24.25
N LYS A 210 -3.63 -34.29 -23.86
CA LYS A 210 -2.48 -33.87 -24.67
C LYS A 210 -1.33 -34.86 -24.46
N LEU A 211 -0.88 -35.47 -25.55
CA LEU A 211 0.24 -36.41 -25.55
C LEU A 211 1.58 -35.65 -25.70
N ASP A 212 1.97 -34.92 -24.66
CA ASP A 212 3.17 -34.07 -24.66
C ASP A 212 4.28 -34.56 -23.72
N SER A 213 4.12 -35.73 -23.11
CA SER A 213 5.14 -36.27 -22.20
C SER A 213 6.47 -36.52 -22.93
N PRO A 214 7.63 -36.19 -22.31
CA PRO A 214 8.93 -36.43 -22.92
C PRO A 214 9.15 -37.90 -23.32
N GLN A 215 8.57 -38.83 -22.56
CA GLN A 215 8.63 -40.27 -22.85
C GLN A 215 7.85 -40.62 -24.12
N TYR A 216 6.64 -40.09 -24.32
CA TYR A 216 5.85 -40.31 -25.52
C TYR A 216 6.55 -39.73 -26.75
N LEU A 217 6.96 -38.46 -26.71
CA LEU A 217 7.60 -37.78 -27.83
C LEU A 217 8.91 -38.46 -28.26
N ASN A 218 9.72 -38.93 -27.30
CA ASN A 218 10.94 -39.67 -27.60
C ASN A 218 10.64 -41.03 -28.23
N THR A 219 9.62 -41.74 -27.72
CA THR A 219 9.21 -43.05 -28.27
C THR A 219 8.66 -42.93 -29.68
N VAL A 220 7.82 -41.92 -29.95
CA VAL A 220 7.35 -41.58 -31.30
C VAL A 220 8.52 -41.32 -32.23
N LYS A 221 9.44 -40.44 -31.84
CA LYS A 221 10.63 -40.12 -32.64
C LYS A 221 11.48 -41.36 -32.94
N ARG A 222 11.68 -42.25 -31.96
CA ARG A 222 12.43 -43.50 -32.16
C ARG A 222 11.69 -44.48 -33.08
N CYS A 223 10.37 -44.57 -32.96
CA CYS A 223 9.57 -45.38 -33.88
C CYS A 223 9.65 -44.84 -35.32
N ASP A 224 9.48 -43.53 -35.52
CA ASP A 224 9.53 -42.91 -36.85
C ASP A 224 10.90 -43.05 -37.50
N GLN A 225 11.97 -42.82 -36.73
CA GLN A 225 13.35 -43.00 -37.20
C GLN A 225 13.61 -44.45 -37.60
N GLY A 226 13.19 -45.41 -36.78
CA GLY A 226 13.35 -46.83 -37.08
C GLY A 226 12.54 -47.25 -38.31
N ARG A 227 11.32 -46.74 -38.48
CA ARG A 227 10.49 -47.00 -39.66
C ARG A 227 11.16 -46.48 -40.94
N ALA A 228 11.67 -45.25 -40.91
CA ALA A 228 12.38 -44.66 -42.04
C ALA A 228 13.67 -45.43 -42.38
N GLU A 229 14.43 -45.90 -41.37
CA GLU A 229 15.61 -46.76 -41.58
C GLU A 229 15.20 -48.09 -42.24
N LEU A 230 14.08 -48.68 -41.81
CA LEU A 230 13.59 -49.96 -42.30
C LEU A 230 13.04 -49.88 -43.74
N GLU A 231 12.41 -48.77 -44.12
CA GLU A 231 11.91 -48.50 -45.48
C GLU A 231 13.04 -48.33 -46.50
N THR A 232 14.20 -47.80 -46.08
CA THR A 232 15.36 -47.58 -46.95
C THR A 232 16.33 -48.77 -46.98
N MET A 233 16.22 -49.70 -46.04
CA MET A 233 17.11 -50.86 -45.91
C MET A 233 16.66 -52.04 -46.80
N PRO A 234 17.56 -52.64 -47.60
CA PRO A 234 17.24 -53.83 -48.37
C PRO A 234 16.82 -55.00 -47.47
N ARG A 235 15.83 -55.79 -47.89
CA ARG A 235 15.34 -56.98 -47.16
C ARG A 235 16.43 -58.02 -46.86
N GLN A 236 17.49 -58.10 -47.67
CA GLN A 236 18.60 -59.03 -47.44
C GLN A 236 19.66 -58.49 -46.46
N HIS A 237 19.51 -57.25 -45.97
CA HIS A 237 20.47 -56.66 -45.06
C HIS A 237 20.46 -57.39 -43.71
N PRO A 238 21.61 -57.76 -43.12
CA PRO A 238 21.67 -58.57 -41.89
C PRO A 238 20.94 -57.98 -40.68
N ARG A 239 20.76 -56.65 -40.64
CA ARG A 239 20.06 -55.93 -39.57
C ARG A 239 18.55 -55.76 -39.81
N TRP A 240 18.04 -56.15 -40.98
CA TRP A 240 16.64 -55.92 -41.33
C TRP A 240 15.70 -56.61 -40.34
N ASP A 241 15.94 -57.90 -40.07
CA ASP A 241 15.10 -58.69 -39.15
C ASP A 241 15.20 -58.21 -37.70
N SER A 242 16.40 -57.83 -37.24
CA SER A 242 16.58 -57.36 -35.86
C SER A 242 15.94 -56.00 -35.63
N LEU A 243 16.05 -55.06 -36.57
CA LEU A 243 15.38 -53.76 -36.50
C LEU A 243 13.86 -53.93 -36.57
N TYR A 244 13.37 -54.82 -37.45
CA TYR A 244 11.94 -55.12 -37.55
C TYR A 244 11.39 -55.62 -36.22
N GLN A 245 12.08 -56.58 -35.59
CA GLN A 245 11.68 -57.13 -34.29
C GLN A 245 11.75 -56.10 -33.17
N GLU A 246 12.74 -55.21 -33.15
CA GLU A 246 12.83 -54.13 -32.15
C GLU A 246 11.65 -53.16 -32.24
N LEU A 247 11.23 -52.81 -33.46
CA LEU A 247 10.14 -51.86 -33.70
C LEU A 247 8.75 -52.48 -33.50
N PHE A 248 8.53 -53.68 -34.01
CA PHE A 248 7.19 -54.27 -34.13
C PHE A 248 6.98 -55.56 -33.32
N GLY A 249 8.05 -56.19 -32.83
CA GLY A 249 8.02 -57.51 -32.18
C GLY A 249 8.23 -58.65 -33.18
N SER A 250 8.23 -59.89 -32.67
CA SER A 250 8.33 -61.08 -33.52
C SER A 250 7.03 -61.31 -34.30
N TRP A 251 7.10 -62.10 -35.38
CA TRP A 251 5.89 -62.50 -36.12
C TRP A 251 4.88 -63.27 -35.25
N GLN A 252 5.36 -63.99 -34.23
CA GLN A 252 4.51 -64.74 -33.31
C GLN A 252 3.77 -63.80 -32.33
N ASP A 253 4.30 -62.61 -32.08
CA ASP A 253 3.71 -61.62 -31.18
C ASP A 253 2.73 -60.66 -31.89
N ARG A 254 2.39 -60.91 -33.17
CA ARG A 254 1.58 -59.98 -33.96
C ARG A 254 0.19 -59.71 -33.36
N GLU A 255 -0.39 -60.73 -32.73
CA GLU A 255 -1.70 -60.68 -32.04
C GLU A 255 -1.57 -60.69 -30.52
N ARG A 256 -0.34 -60.58 -30.00
CA ARG A 256 -0.11 -60.56 -28.56
C ARG A 256 -0.70 -59.30 -27.98
N ASP A 257 -1.48 -59.46 -26.92
CA ASP A 257 -1.85 -58.33 -26.07
C ASP A 257 -0.65 -57.91 -25.23
N TRP A 258 -0.27 -56.64 -25.34
CA TRP A 258 0.86 -56.05 -24.64
C TRP A 258 0.43 -55.26 -23.40
N SER A 259 -0.87 -55.22 -23.08
CA SER A 259 -1.46 -54.46 -21.97
C SER A 259 -0.82 -54.76 -20.60
N ASP A 260 -0.52 -56.03 -20.31
CA ASP A 260 0.01 -56.48 -19.02
C ASP A 260 1.56 -56.51 -18.94
N THR A 261 2.25 -56.22 -20.03
CA THR A 261 3.72 -56.28 -20.08
C THR A 261 4.32 -54.99 -19.48
N PRO A 262 5.51 -54.95 -18.87
CA PRO A 262 6.16 -53.66 -18.54
C PRO A 262 6.44 -52.85 -19.81
N ILE A 263 6.23 -51.53 -19.79
CA ILE A 263 6.32 -50.68 -20.99
C ILE A 263 7.71 -50.75 -21.63
N GLU A 264 8.76 -50.99 -20.85
CA GLU A 264 10.14 -51.10 -21.31
C GLU A 264 10.38 -52.33 -22.21
N GLN A 265 9.57 -53.37 -22.06
CA GLN A 265 9.70 -54.65 -22.77
C GLN A 265 8.84 -54.72 -24.04
N VAL A 266 8.00 -53.71 -24.27
CA VAL A 266 7.14 -53.62 -25.46
C VAL A 266 7.96 -53.10 -26.66
N PRO A 267 7.75 -53.61 -27.89
CA PRO A 267 8.42 -53.11 -29.10
C PRO A 267 8.22 -51.60 -29.31
N ILE A 268 9.18 -50.91 -29.93
CA ILE A 268 9.22 -49.43 -29.95
C ILE A 268 7.93 -48.81 -30.48
N CYS A 269 7.43 -49.27 -31.62
CA CYS A 269 6.23 -48.71 -32.21
C CYS A 269 4.96 -49.14 -31.47
N ARG A 270 4.94 -50.35 -30.89
CA ARG A 270 3.85 -50.81 -30.02
C ARG A 270 3.77 -50.03 -28.71
N ARG A 271 4.90 -49.51 -28.21
CA ARG A 271 4.92 -48.61 -27.05
C ARG A 271 4.21 -47.30 -27.31
N VAL A 272 4.27 -46.77 -28.53
CA VAL A 272 3.56 -45.54 -28.89
C VAL A 272 2.05 -45.75 -28.74
N ASP A 273 1.52 -46.80 -29.38
CA ASP A 273 0.10 -47.16 -29.31
C ASP A 273 -0.35 -47.35 -27.85
N ARG A 274 0.47 -48.03 -27.05
CA ARG A 274 0.15 -48.28 -25.64
C ARG A 274 0.19 -47.02 -24.78
N LEU A 275 1.22 -46.19 -24.92
CA LEU A 275 1.29 -44.91 -24.19
C LEU A 275 0.11 -44.00 -24.55
N GLU A 276 -0.36 -44.05 -25.80
CA GLU A 276 -1.57 -43.34 -26.23
C GLU A 276 -2.83 -43.91 -25.58
N GLN A 277 -2.98 -45.24 -25.58
CA GLN A 277 -4.10 -45.91 -24.93
C GLN A 277 -4.13 -45.67 -23.41
N ASP A 278 -2.97 -45.75 -22.75
CA ASP A 278 -2.83 -45.52 -21.31
C ASP A 278 -3.20 -44.06 -20.96
N ALA A 279 -2.75 -43.09 -21.76
CA ALA A 279 -3.10 -41.68 -21.59
C ALA A 279 -4.61 -41.45 -21.80
N TYR A 280 -5.19 -42.06 -22.84
CA TYR A 280 -6.63 -41.96 -23.11
C TYR A 280 -7.47 -42.61 -22.00
N ALA A 281 -7.07 -43.79 -21.52
CA ALA A 281 -7.74 -44.48 -20.42
C ALA A 281 -7.66 -43.68 -19.11
N ALA A 282 -6.51 -43.07 -18.81
CA ALA A 282 -6.34 -42.18 -17.67
C ALA A 282 -7.24 -40.94 -17.79
N TYR A 283 -7.30 -40.31 -18.98
CA TYR A 283 -8.20 -39.19 -19.26
C TYR A 283 -9.67 -39.57 -19.05
N GLU A 284 -10.15 -40.66 -19.66
CA GLU A 284 -11.55 -41.08 -19.54
C GLU A 284 -11.92 -41.42 -18.09
N THR A 285 -11.02 -42.09 -17.36
CA THR A 285 -11.24 -42.41 -15.93
C THR A 285 -11.31 -41.15 -15.07
N ALA A 286 -10.38 -40.21 -15.27
CA ALA A 286 -10.36 -38.95 -14.56
C ALA A 286 -11.59 -38.10 -14.89
N LYS A 287 -11.97 -38.04 -16.18
CA LYS A 287 -13.15 -37.32 -16.67
C LYS A 287 -14.45 -37.91 -16.14
N ALA A 288 -14.61 -39.23 -16.14
CA ALA A 288 -15.77 -39.90 -15.58
C ALA A 288 -15.92 -39.60 -14.08
N THR A 289 -14.81 -39.67 -13.34
CA THR A 289 -14.77 -39.33 -11.91
C THR A 289 -15.14 -37.87 -11.67
N LEU A 290 -14.59 -36.94 -12.46
CA LEU A 290 -14.92 -35.52 -12.34
C LEU A 290 -16.38 -35.25 -12.70
N ASN A 291 -16.90 -35.84 -13.78
CA ASN A 291 -18.30 -35.69 -14.18
C ASN A 291 -19.25 -36.19 -13.09
N GLN A 292 -18.92 -37.31 -12.44
CA GLN A 292 -19.71 -37.80 -11.30
C GLN A 292 -19.74 -36.78 -10.15
N LYS A 293 -18.61 -36.13 -9.85
CA LYS A 293 -18.58 -35.04 -8.86
C LYS A 293 -19.37 -33.83 -9.33
N LEU A 294 -19.24 -33.41 -10.59
CA LEU A 294 -19.96 -32.26 -11.14
C LEU A 294 -21.49 -32.44 -11.15
N ILE A 295 -21.99 -33.68 -11.22
CA ILE A 295 -23.43 -33.95 -11.01
C ILE A 295 -23.84 -33.51 -9.59
N ARG A 296 -23.06 -33.89 -8.57
CA ARG A 296 -23.30 -33.47 -7.17
C ARG A 296 -23.22 -31.96 -6.98
N ARG A 297 -22.37 -31.26 -7.75
CA ARG A 297 -22.30 -29.79 -7.74
C ARG A 297 -23.67 -29.16 -8.01
N SER A 298 -24.41 -29.69 -8.99
CA SER A 298 -25.74 -29.17 -9.33
C SER A 298 -26.79 -29.39 -8.23
N GLU A 299 -26.65 -30.46 -7.45
CA GLU A 299 -27.53 -30.77 -6.30
C GLU A 299 -27.21 -29.88 -5.09
N ILE A 300 -25.93 -29.57 -4.85
CA ILE A 300 -25.47 -28.75 -3.72
C ILE A 300 -25.72 -27.26 -3.97
N GLY A 301 -25.55 -26.78 -5.20
CA GLY A 301 -25.82 -25.38 -5.62
C GLY A 301 -24.84 -24.33 -5.09
N ASN A 302 -24.02 -24.66 -4.08
CA ASN A 302 -22.96 -23.81 -3.54
C ASN A 302 -21.58 -24.43 -3.85
N ASP A 303 -20.71 -23.68 -4.52
CA ASP A 303 -19.44 -24.22 -5.05
C ASP A 303 -18.40 -24.38 -3.94
N LEU A 304 -18.47 -23.54 -2.91
CA LEU A 304 -17.62 -23.63 -1.73
C LEU A 304 -17.92 -24.90 -0.93
N VAL A 305 -19.20 -25.18 -0.65
CA VAL A 305 -19.65 -26.41 0.01
C VAL A 305 -19.32 -27.64 -0.84
N PHE A 306 -19.57 -27.56 -2.16
CA PHE A 306 -19.19 -28.63 -3.09
C PHE A 306 -17.70 -28.97 -3.02
N LEU A 307 -16.82 -27.95 -3.03
CA LEU A 307 -15.38 -28.18 -2.91
C LEU A 307 -15.03 -28.84 -1.59
N GLN A 308 -15.64 -28.41 -0.48
CA GLN A 308 -15.35 -29.01 0.82
C GLN A 308 -15.75 -30.50 0.88
N GLU A 309 -16.91 -30.87 0.34
CA GLU A 309 -17.42 -32.24 0.39
C GLU A 309 -16.76 -33.16 -0.65
N GLN A 310 -16.66 -32.71 -1.90
CA GLN A 310 -16.29 -33.57 -3.04
C GLN A 310 -14.81 -33.43 -3.43
N MET A 311 -14.15 -32.35 -3.00
CA MET A 311 -12.76 -32.04 -3.30
C MET A 311 -12.01 -31.45 -2.08
N PRO A 312 -12.04 -32.12 -0.91
CA PRO A 312 -11.56 -31.56 0.36
C PRO A 312 -10.09 -31.12 0.32
N GLN A 313 -9.26 -31.80 -0.48
CA GLN A 313 -7.85 -31.43 -0.66
C GLN A 313 -7.69 -30.06 -1.35
N VAL A 314 -8.50 -29.79 -2.38
CA VAL A 314 -8.50 -28.48 -3.09
C VAL A 314 -9.03 -27.40 -2.16
N TYR A 315 -10.07 -27.72 -1.39
CA TYR A 315 -10.64 -26.81 -0.41
C TYR A 315 -9.63 -26.40 0.67
N GLN A 316 -9.02 -27.36 1.36
CA GLN A 316 -8.07 -27.13 2.46
C GLN A 316 -6.81 -26.38 2.02
N ALA A 317 -6.44 -26.48 0.74
CA ALA A 317 -5.31 -25.75 0.19
C ALA A 317 -5.57 -24.24 0.03
N LYS A 318 -6.83 -23.82 -0.12
CA LYS A 318 -7.20 -22.44 -0.50
C LYS A 318 -8.15 -21.74 0.46
N PHE A 319 -8.84 -22.48 1.32
CA PHE A 319 -9.80 -21.95 2.27
C PHE A 319 -9.45 -22.35 3.70
N LYS A 320 -9.90 -21.53 4.65
CA LYS A 320 -9.82 -21.80 6.08
C LYS A 320 -11.17 -21.53 6.73
N ASP A 321 -11.64 -22.50 7.51
CA ASP A 321 -12.92 -22.40 8.20
C ASP A 321 -12.79 -21.52 9.45
N ARG A 322 -13.73 -20.58 9.63
CA ARG A 322 -13.97 -19.88 10.91
C ARG A 322 -15.22 -20.42 11.57
N GLY A 323 -15.21 -21.71 11.87
CA GLY A 323 -16.28 -22.42 12.57
C GLY A 323 -17.27 -23.15 11.66
N ASP A 324 -17.73 -22.52 10.57
CA ASP A 324 -18.62 -23.13 9.58
C ASP A 324 -18.14 -22.84 8.15
N VAL A 325 -18.62 -23.61 7.18
CA VAL A 325 -18.34 -23.48 5.74
C VAL A 325 -18.82 -22.13 5.21
N SER A 326 -19.97 -21.68 5.73
CA SER A 326 -20.55 -20.38 5.37
C SER A 326 -19.68 -19.19 5.79
N THR A 327 -18.75 -19.41 6.73
CA THR A 327 -17.79 -18.41 7.23
C THR A 327 -16.36 -18.73 6.79
N ALA A 328 -16.17 -19.65 5.83
CA ALA A 328 -14.85 -19.90 5.30
C ALA A 328 -14.27 -18.63 4.68
N GLU A 329 -12.97 -18.49 4.77
CA GLU A 329 -12.25 -17.38 4.15
C GLU A 329 -11.15 -17.94 3.25
N ILE A 330 -10.82 -17.21 2.19
CA ILE A 330 -9.61 -17.47 1.41
C ILE A 330 -8.41 -17.40 2.37
N ALA A 331 -7.64 -18.48 2.40
CA ALA A 331 -6.54 -18.65 3.35
C ALA A 331 -5.40 -17.66 3.05
N SER A 332 -5.09 -17.46 1.77
CA SER A 332 -4.08 -16.52 1.31
C SER A 332 -4.65 -15.10 1.17
N GLY A 333 -4.02 -14.15 1.85
CA GLY A 333 -4.35 -12.73 1.76
C GLY A 333 -4.19 -12.16 0.35
N THR A 334 -3.15 -12.58 -0.37
CA THR A 334 -2.90 -12.13 -1.75
C THR A 334 -3.91 -12.71 -2.74
N ASP A 335 -4.35 -13.95 -2.54
CA ASP A 335 -5.42 -14.55 -3.35
C ASP A 335 -6.74 -13.80 -3.12
N ALA A 336 -7.05 -13.45 -1.87
CA ALA A 336 -8.23 -12.66 -1.53
C ALA A 336 -8.20 -11.28 -2.20
N ILE A 337 -7.08 -10.54 -2.08
CA ILE A 337 -6.90 -9.24 -2.74
C ILE A 337 -7.02 -9.37 -4.26
N GLY A 338 -6.42 -10.41 -4.86
CA GLY A 338 -6.49 -10.67 -6.29
C GLY A 338 -7.92 -10.95 -6.76
N MET A 339 -8.70 -11.69 -5.99
CA MET A 339 -10.11 -11.93 -6.27
C MET A 339 -10.94 -10.66 -6.11
N ALA A 340 -10.78 -9.91 -5.02
CA ALA A 340 -11.48 -8.64 -4.81
C ALA A 340 -11.18 -7.62 -5.92
N THR A 341 -9.92 -7.51 -6.32
CA THR A 341 -9.50 -6.62 -7.41
C THR A 341 -10.18 -7.00 -8.73
N ARG A 342 -10.16 -8.29 -9.10
CA ARG A 342 -10.80 -8.77 -10.33
C ARG A 342 -12.32 -8.63 -10.27
N ASN A 343 -12.93 -8.88 -9.12
CA ASN A 343 -14.38 -8.73 -8.94
C ASN A 343 -14.78 -7.26 -9.08
N PHE A 344 -14.14 -6.36 -8.32
CA PHE A 344 -14.42 -4.94 -8.33
C PHE A 344 -14.27 -4.32 -9.73
N PHE A 345 -13.07 -4.41 -10.32
CA PHE A 345 -12.83 -3.81 -11.64
C PHE A 345 -13.52 -4.57 -12.78
N GLY A 346 -13.72 -5.88 -12.64
CA GLY A 346 -14.46 -6.68 -13.61
C GLY A 346 -15.92 -6.25 -13.70
N LYS A 347 -16.61 -6.15 -12.55
CA LYS A 347 -17.99 -5.66 -12.46
C LYS A 347 -18.12 -4.21 -12.92
N LEU A 348 -17.19 -3.35 -12.50
CA LEU A 348 -17.10 -1.96 -12.93
C LEU A 348 -17.04 -1.84 -14.46
N ARG A 349 -16.17 -2.62 -15.10
CA ARG A 349 -16.00 -2.60 -16.57
C ARG A 349 -17.20 -3.16 -17.32
N ARG A 350 -17.92 -4.13 -16.74
CA ARG A 350 -19.14 -4.70 -17.33
C ARG A 350 -20.38 -3.83 -17.11
N GLY A 351 -20.29 -2.80 -16.28
CA GLY A 351 -21.42 -1.93 -15.94
C GLY A 351 -22.34 -2.50 -14.86
N GLU A 352 -21.87 -3.47 -14.08
CA GLU A 352 -22.59 -4.08 -12.94
C GLU A 352 -22.42 -3.20 -11.68
N TRP A 353 -22.70 -1.90 -11.80
CA TRP A 353 -22.43 -0.91 -10.74
C TRP A 353 -23.24 -1.16 -9.45
N SER A 354 -24.42 -1.79 -9.55
CA SER A 354 -25.24 -2.18 -8.40
C SER A 354 -24.50 -3.12 -7.46
N ASP A 355 -23.75 -4.05 -8.03
CA ASP A 355 -23.13 -5.18 -7.33
C ASP A 355 -21.80 -4.81 -6.67
N VAL A 356 -21.30 -3.60 -6.97
CA VAL A 356 -20.12 -2.97 -6.36
C VAL A 356 -20.46 -1.61 -5.76
N SER A 357 -21.74 -1.31 -5.51
CA SER A 357 -22.18 0.03 -5.10
C SER A 357 -21.50 0.53 -3.82
N ALA A 358 -21.31 -0.33 -2.83
CA ALA A 358 -20.64 0.01 -1.57
C ALA A 358 -19.12 0.26 -1.76
N SER A 359 -18.43 -0.63 -2.48
CA SER A 359 -17.00 -0.48 -2.79
C SER A 359 -16.74 0.72 -3.71
N LEU A 360 -17.65 0.96 -4.67
CA LEU A 360 -17.63 2.14 -5.54
C LEU A 360 -17.87 3.43 -4.76
N PHE A 361 -18.80 3.43 -3.81
CA PHE A 361 -19.05 4.60 -2.97
C PHE A 361 -17.79 4.98 -2.19
N GLY A 362 -17.14 4.01 -1.53
CA GLY A 362 -15.91 4.29 -0.80
C GLY A 362 -14.75 4.69 -1.70
N PHE A 363 -14.55 4.01 -2.83
CA PHE A 363 -13.59 4.40 -3.86
C PHE A 363 -13.82 5.86 -4.31
N SER A 364 -15.06 6.22 -4.64
CA SER A 364 -15.41 7.55 -5.12
C SER A 364 -15.22 8.62 -4.05
N LEU A 365 -15.59 8.31 -2.81
CA LEU A 365 -15.41 9.23 -1.68
C LEU A 365 -13.92 9.46 -1.38
N SER A 366 -13.08 8.43 -1.47
CA SER A 366 -11.62 8.57 -1.40
C SER A 366 -11.12 9.47 -2.52
N VAL A 367 -11.48 9.22 -3.79
CA VAL A 367 -11.07 10.05 -4.93
C VAL A 367 -11.47 11.52 -4.73
N ILE A 368 -12.71 11.79 -4.33
CA ILE A 368 -13.23 13.16 -4.16
C ILE A 368 -12.50 13.88 -3.01
N THR A 369 -12.36 13.23 -1.85
CA THR A 369 -11.71 13.83 -0.69
C THR A 369 -10.22 14.05 -0.92
N SER A 370 -9.53 13.10 -1.55
CA SER A 370 -8.14 13.25 -1.99
C SER A 370 -7.97 14.37 -3.00
N ALA A 371 -8.85 14.47 -4.00
CA ALA A 371 -8.79 15.54 -5.00
C ALA A 371 -9.00 16.92 -4.35
N ALA A 372 -9.95 17.03 -3.41
CA ALA A 372 -10.17 18.24 -2.64
C ALA A 372 -8.93 18.61 -1.81
N ALA A 373 -8.31 17.64 -1.11
CA ALA A 373 -7.11 17.85 -0.32
C ALA A 373 -5.91 18.31 -1.18
N ILE A 374 -5.70 17.67 -2.33
CA ILE A 374 -4.66 18.06 -3.31
C ILE A 374 -4.93 19.47 -3.83
N PHE A 375 -6.17 19.77 -4.22
CA PHE A 375 -6.54 21.07 -4.76
C PHE A 375 -6.36 22.20 -3.74
N VAL A 376 -6.84 22.00 -2.50
CA VAL A 376 -6.68 22.96 -1.41
C VAL A 376 -5.21 23.17 -1.10
N THR A 377 -4.41 22.10 -1.01
CA THR A 377 -2.96 22.19 -0.78
C THR A 377 -2.26 22.94 -1.91
N TYR A 378 -2.62 22.65 -3.16
CA TYR A 378 -2.06 23.31 -4.34
C TYR A 378 -2.38 24.81 -4.37
N GLN A 379 -3.65 25.18 -4.12
CA GLN A 379 -4.06 26.58 -4.10
C GLN A 379 -3.42 27.33 -2.93
N TYR A 380 -3.42 26.72 -1.74
CA TYR A 380 -2.79 27.28 -0.55
C TYR A 380 -1.31 27.57 -0.79
N ALA A 381 -0.57 26.62 -1.39
CA ALA A 381 0.86 26.78 -1.70
C ALA A 381 1.18 27.98 -2.63
N ARG A 382 0.19 28.50 -3.36
CA ARG A 382 0.35 29.59 -4.33
C ARG A 382 -0.13 30.94 -3.82
N ARG A 383 -0.72 31.01 -2.62
CA ARG A 383 -1.18 32.28 -2.07
C ARG A 383 0.00 33.18 -1.71
N GLN A 384 -0.18 34.48 -1.92
CA GLN A 384 0.89 35.45 -1.68
C GLN A 384 1.29 35.53 -0.21
N ASP A 385 0.34 35.43 0.73
CA ASP A 385 0.64 35.42 2.17
C ASP A 385 1.46 34.19 2.60
N VAL A 386 1.20 33.03 1.99
CA VAL A 386 1.99 31.80 2.18
C VAL A 386 3.41 31.98 1.63
N LEU A 387 3.56 32.58 0.45
CA LEU A 387 4.87 32.87 -0.14
C LEU A 387 5.64 33.90 0.70
N ASP A 388 4.99 34.99 1.10
CA ASP A 388 5.56 36.04 1.95
C ASP A 388 6.03 35.47 3.30
N SER A 389 5.28 34.52 3.87
CA SER A 389 5.64 33.87 5.15
C SER A 389 6.95 33.09 5.06
N ARG A 390 7.42 32.80 3.85
CA ARG A 390 8.60 31.98 3.55
C ARG A 390 9.70 32.74 2.83
N ASP A 391 9.51 34.03 2.58
CA ASP A 391 10.46 34.88 1.88
C ASP A 391 11.59 35.31 2.83
N GLU A 392 12.82 34.95 2.47
CA GLU A 392 14.03 35.31 3.22
C GLU A 392 14.29 36.82 3.21
N ALA A 393 13.95 37.52 2.13
CA ALA A 393 14.09 38.97 2.07
C ALA A 393 13.10 39.68 3.00
N ILE A 394 11.94 39.07 3.28
CA ILE A 394 10.99 39.56 4.28
C ILE A 394 11.49 39.23 5.69
N ALA A 395 12.00 38.02 5.92
CA ALA A 395 12.60 37.64 7.20
C ALA A 395 13.76 38.56 7.58
N LEU A 396 14.69 38.80 6.66
CA LEU A 396 15.83 39.71 6.86
C LEU A 396 15.37 41.15 7.11
N ARG A 397 14.34 41.63 6.41
CA ARG A 397 13.79 42.98 6.64
C ARG A 397 13.16 43.10 8.03
N ARG A 398 12.41 42.09 8.46
CA ARG A 398 11.86 42.01 9.82
C ARG A 398 12.97 42.02 10.87
N ASP A 399 13.99 41.19 10.69
CA ASP A 399 15.08 41.05 11.67
C ASP A 399 15.90 42.34 11.79
N ARG A 400 16.22 42.99 10.66
CA ARG A 400 16.85 44.32 10.66
C ARG A 400 15.99 45.39 11.34
N TRP A 401 14.68 45.36 11.10
CA TRP A 401 13.77 46.30 11.76
C TRP A 401 13.72 46.07 13.28
N LEU A 402 13.63 44.82 13.72
CA LEU A 402 13.67 44.47 15.14
C LEU A 402 14.98 44.92 15.80
N GLU A 403 16.11 44.67 15.13
CA GLU A 403 17.43 45.11 15.59
C GLU A 403 17.52 46.65 15.68
N SER A 404 17.01 47.38 14.68
CA SER A 404 17.01 48.84 14.71
C SER A 404 16.17 49.39 15.89
N ARG A 405 15.02 48.77 16.18
CA ARG A 405 14.18 49.16 17.33
C ARG A 405 14.83 48.80 18.65
N TRP A 406 15.53 47.67 18.71
CA TRP A 406 16.32 47.30 19.87
C TRP A 406 17.40 48.36 20.16
N GLN A 407 18.17 48.75 19.15
CA GLN A 407 19.23 49.75 19.31
C GLN A 407 18.69 51.12 19.76
N GLU A 408 17.58 51.59 19.16
CA GLU A 408 16.92 52.83 19.59
C GLU A 408 16.52 52.78 21.07
N ILE A 409 15.92 51.66 21.49
CA ILE A 409 15.45 51.47 22.86
C ILE A 409 16.64 51.43 23.84
N VAL A 410 17.68 50.65 23.54
CA VAL A 410 18.89 50.55 24.38
C VAL A 410 19.56 51.91 24.52
N ILE A 411 19.81 52.62 23.42
CA ILE A 411 20.47 53.93 23.44
C ILE A 411 19.64 54.97 24.21
N SER A 412 18.31 54.95 24.10
CA SER A 412 17.44 55.86 24.85
C SER A 412 17.33 55.54 26.34
N SER A 413 17.66 54.31 26.76
CA SER A 413 17.54 53.84 28.14
C SER A 413 18.81 54.06 28.98
N PHE A 414 19.94 54.39 28.34
CA PHE A 414 21.17 54.81 29.01
C PHE A 414 21.34 56.31 28.79
N PRO A 415 21.05 57.17 29.79
CA PRO A 415 21.32 58.60 29.67
C PRO A 415 22.80 58.77 29.37
N LYS A 416 23.13 59.61 28.39
CA LYS A 416 24.49 60.10 28.24
C LYS A 416 24.86 60.68 29.60
N GLU A 417 25.91 60.14 30.24
CA GLU A 417 26.56 60.89 31.32
C GLU A 417 26.91 62.23 30.68
N ASP A 418 26.23 63.29 31.12
CA ASP A 418 26.60 64.63 30.77
C ASP A 418 28.06 64.78 31.22
N GLU A 419 28.98 64.90 30.26
CA GLU A 419 30.33 65.39 30.50
C GLU A 419 30.20 66.85 30.96
N ASP A 420 29.79 67.04 32.21
CA ASP A 420 29.92 68.31 32.92
C ASP A 420 31.41 68.50 33.20
N ASN A 421 32.01 69.40 32.42
CA ASN A 421 33.36 69.93 32.56
C ASN A 421 33.32 71.24 33.37
#